data_AF-A0A9E4FB36-F1
#
_entry.id   AF-A0A9E4FB36-F1
#
_cell.length_a   1.000
_cell.length_b   1.000
_cell.length_c   1.000
_cell.angle_alpha   90.00
_cell.angle_beta   90.00
_cell.angle_gamma   90.00
#
_symmetry.space_group_name_H-M   'P 1'
#
loop_
_entity.id
_entity.type
_entity.pdbx_description
1 polymer ?
#
loop_
_entity_poly.entity_id
_entity_poly.type
_entity_poly.pdbx_seq_one_letter_code
_entity_poly.pdbx_strand_id
1 'polypeptide(L)'
;MLALRMVGGISSRWFDHLLEICAYLSGTLVGLMAVGIGYEVFMRRVLNNPTSWVTDFSEYALLFITFLSAPWLLREGGHVSMTVVTERLSQTKALLLRPVVMLIGVVISAVIFHRTGVATWDLYQDGTILFRTIKFPEFWIWWVMPFGMLLMTIQFLRMLTESVRNLTAHLAHAKAPR
;
A
#
# COMPACT_ATOMS: atom_id res chain seq x y z
N MET A 1 2.80 -11.24 -29.37
CA MET A 1 3.38 -11.24 -27.99
C MET A 1 4.32 -10.06 -27.69
N LEU A 2 4.96 -9.41 -28.67
CA LEU A 2 5.83 -8.24 -28.44
C LEU A 2 5.10 -6.92 -28.14
N ALA A 3 3.94 -6.66 -28.76
CA ALA A 3 3.15 -5.43 -28.51
C ALA A 3 2.56 -5.37 -27.08
N LEU A 4 2.14 -6.52 -26.53
CA LEU A 4 1.72 -6.63 -25.11
C LEU A 4 2.88 -6.44 -24.12
N ARG A 5 4.13 -6.75 -24.52
CA ARG A 5 5.33 -6.50 -23.71
C ARG A 5 5.72 -5.02 -23.67
N MET A 6 5.56 -4.27 -24.77
CA MET A 6 5.85 -2.83 -24.79
C MET A 6 4.79 -2.02 -24.04
N VAL A 7 3.50 -2.33 -24.20
CA VAL A 7 2.43 -1.67 -23.44
C VAL A 7 2.51 -2.04 -21.96
N GLY A 8 2.81 -3.31 -21.62
CA GLY A 8 3.04 -3.73 -20.24
C GLY A 8 4.29 -3.10 -19.60
N GLY A 9 5.36 -2.89 -20.37
CA GLY A 9 6.61 -2.29 -19.88
C GLY A 9 6.56 -0.77 -19.70
N ILE A 10 5.77 -0.06 -20.51
CA ILE A 10 5.53 1.39 -20.32
C ILE A 10 4.56 1.60 -19.15
N SER A 11 3.47 0.82 -19.09
CA SER A 11 2.51 0.86 -17.98
C SER A 11 3.15 0.51 -16.63
N SER A 12 4.08 -0.46 -16.59
CA SER A 12 4.78 -0.82 -15.36
C SER A 12 5.65 0.32 -14.83
N ARG A 13 6.41 0.99 -15.70
CA ARG A 13 7.32 2.09 -15.29
C ARG A 13 6.57 3.30 -14.73
N TRP A 14 5.44 3.68 -15.34
CA TRP A 14 4.60 4.76 -14.83
C TRP A 14 4.03 4.43 -13.46
N PHE A 15 3.53 3.20 -13.29
CA PHE A 15 3.02 2.74 -12.00
C PHE A 15 4.12 2.70 -10.94
N ASP A 16 5.31 2.24 -11.32
CA ASP A 16 6.47 2.18 -10.42
C ASP A 16 6.90 3.57 -9.93
N HIS A 17 6.90 4.58 -10.82
CA HIS A 17 7.12 5.97 -10.42
C HIS A 17 6.00 6.53 -9.55
N LEU A 18 4.74 6.18 -9.83
CA LEU A 18 3.62 6.59 -9.00
C LEU A 18 3.79 6.06 -7.57
N LEU A 19 4.18 4.78 -7.41
CA LEU A 19 4.44 4.20 -6.11
C LEU A 19 5.61 4.89 -5.38
N GLU A 20 6.67 5.23 -6.09
CA GLU A 20 7.81 5.97 -5.53
C GLU A 20 7.40 7.36 -5.04
N ILE A 21 6.59 8.09 -5.82
CA ILE A 21 6.07 9.40 -5.39
C ILE A 21 5.22 9.25 -4.12
N CYS A 22 4.35 8.24 -4.06
CA CYS A 22 3.56 7.94 -2.85
C CYS A 22 4.46 7.59 -1.64
N ALA A 23 5.56 6.87 -1.86
CA ALA A 23 6.54 6.54 -0.84
C ALA A 23 7.31 7.78 -0.33
N TYR A 24 7.76 8.66 -1.23
CA TYR A 24 8.41 9.91 -0.83
C TYR A 24 7.45 10.85 -0.09
N LEU A 25 6.20 10.93 -0.55
CA LEU A 25 5.17 11.73 0.11
C LEU A 25 4.90 11.22 1.54
N SER A 26 4.73 9.90 1.69
CA SER A 26 4.55 9.29 3.02
C SER A 26 5.78 9.44 3.91
N GLY A 27 7.00 9.27 3.39
CA GLY A 27 8.23 9.51 4.14
C GLY A 27 8.36 10.96 4.62
N THR A 28 7.97 11.92 3.81
CA THR A 28 7.94 13.35 4.18
C THR A 28 6.91 13.61 5.30
N LEU A 29 5.71 13.01 5.18
CA LEU A 29 4.67 13.07 6.21
C LEU A 29 5.14 12.48 7.55
N VAL A 30 5.87 11.37 7.55
CA VAL A 30 6.47 10.79 8.77
C VAL A 30 7.39 11.79 9.44
N GLY A 31 8.27 12.45 8.68
CA GLY A 31 9.18 13.48 9.20
C GLY A 31 8.42 14.67 9.82
N LEU A 32 7.40 15.17 9.12
CA LEU A 32 6.54 16.25 9.62
C LEU A 32 5.79 15.86 10.90
N MET A 33 5.27 14.64 10.96
CA MET A 33 4.58 14.12 12.13
C MET A 33 5.53 14.01 13.34
N ALA A 34 6.76 13.54 13.13
CA ALA A 34 7.76 13.47 14.19
C ALA A 34 8.09 14.86 14.77
N VAL A 35 8.25 15.86 13.91
CA VAL A 35 8.46 17.26 14.34
C VAL A 35 7.23 17.80 15.07
N GLY A 36 6.02 17.53 14.56
CA GLY A 36 4.76 17.95 15.18
C GLY A 36 4.57 17.39 16.59
N ILE A 37 4.83 16.10 16.78
CA ILE A 37 4.77 15.46 18.11
C ILE A 37 5.83 16.07 19.04
N GLY A 38 7.06 16.31 18.54
CA GLY A 38 8.09 17.00 19.31
C GLY A 38 7.66 18.39 19.78
N TYR A 39 7.02 19.16 18.90
CA TYR A 39 6.44 20.46 19.23
C TYR A 39 5.33 20.33 20.30
N GLU A 40 4.44 19.36 20.18
CA GLU A 40 3.37 19.15 21.17
C GLU A 40 3.94 18.83 22.56
N VAL A 41 4.93 17.93 22.62
CA VAL A 41 5.60 17.59 23.88
C VAL A 41 6.25 18.83 24.51
N PHE A 42 6.90 19.67 23.70
CA PHE A 42 7.49 20.93 24.17
C PHE A 42 6.42 21.90 24.70
N MET A 43 5.35 22.16 23.94
CA MET A 43 4.25 23.04 24.36
C MET A 43 3.56 22.56 25.63
N ARG A 44 3.31 21.26 25.74
CA ARG A 44 2.64 20.66 26.88
C ARG A 44 3.52 20.66 28.13
N ARG A 45 4.81 20.34 28.00
CA ARG A 45 5.72 20.17 29.15
C ARG A 45 6.35 21.48 29.61
N VAL A 46 6.64 22.40 28.70
CA VAL A 46 7.34 23.66 29.01
C VAL A 46 6.35 24.81 29.18
N LEU A 47 5.37 24.92 28.29
CA LEU A 47 4.44 26.06 28.26
C LEU A 47 3.08 25.75 28.91
N ASN A 48 2.90 24.52 29.43
CA ASN A 48 1.68 24.03 30.07
C ASN A 48 0.39 24.30 29.26
N ASN A 49 0.52 24.37 27.93
CA ASN A 49 -0.57 24.69 27.01
C ASN A 49 -0.73 23.56 25.97
N PRO A 50 -1.62 22.59 26.20
CA PRO A 50 -1.81 21.47 25.28
C PRO A 50 -2.47 21.93 23.98
N THR A 51 -1.93 21.49 22.84
CA THR A 51 -2.43 21.84 21.50
C THR A 51 -3.18 20.67 20.88
N SER A 52 -4.53 20.74 20.86
CA SER A 52 -5.38 19.64 20.37
C SER A 52 -5.28 19.37 18.87
N TRP A 53 -4.80 20.34 18.07
CA TRP A 53 -4.69 20.18 16.62
C TRP A 53 -3.60 19.18 16.19
N VAL A 54 -2.59 18.94 17.04
CA VAL A 54 -1.48 18.02 16.70
C VAL A 54 -1.94 16.56 16.72
N THR A 55 -2.86 16.23 17.64
CA THR A 55 -3.48 14.89 17.71
C THR A 55 -4.27 14.61 16.43
N ASP A 56 -5.14 15.54 16.03
CA ASP A 56 -5.94 15.41 14.80
C ASP A 56 -5.02 15.29 13.56
N PHE A 57 -3.99 16.14 13.45
CA PHE A 57 -3.00 16.06 12.37
C PHE A 57 -2.28 14.71 12.31
N SER A 58 -1.87 14.17 13.46
CA SER A 58 -1.13 12.91 13.53
C SER A 58 -1.99 11.72 13.12
N GLU A 59 -3.26 11.69 13.50
CA GLU A 59 -4.21 10.66 13.07
C GLU A 59 -4.37 10.65 11.54
N TYR A 60 -4.52 11.83 10.94
CA TYR A 60 -4.63 11.95 9.49
C TYR A 60 -3.33 11.60 8.79
N ALA A 61 -2.19 12.09 9.29
CA ALA A 61 -0.89 11.76 8.74
C ALA A 61 -0.66 10.23 8.74
N LEU A 62 -0.96 9.53 9.85
CA LEU A 62 -0.85 8.08 9.95
C LEU A 62 -1.68 7.36 8.89
N LEU A 63 -2.91 7.82 8.67
CA LEU A 63 -3.79 7.25 7.65
C LEU A 63 -3.17 7.41 6.25
N PHE A 64 -2.75 8.61 5.88
CA PHE A 64 -2.09 8.85 4.59
C PHE A 64 -0.80 8.03 4.44
N ILE A 65 0.05 8.00 5.47
CA ILE A 65 1.31 7.24 5.47
C ILE A 65 1.03 5.76 5.22
N THR A 66 0.07 5.19 5.94
CA THR A 66 -0.23 3.75 5.88
C THR A 66 -0.67 3.33 4.47
N PHE A 67 -1.64 4.03 3.90
CA PHE A 67 -2.23 3.64 2.61
C PHE A 67 -1.35 4.02 1.40
N LEU A 68 -0.57 5.11 1.48
CA LEU A 68 0.34 5.52 0.40
C LEU A 68 1.65 4.73 0.38
N SER A 69 2.18 4.34 1.54
CA SER A 69 3.44 3.59 1.61
C SER A 69 3.27 2.09 1.36
N ALA A 70 2.11 1.52 1.70
CA ALA A 70 1.87 0.07 1.61
C ALA A 70 2.19 -0.53 0.22
N PRO A 71 1.78 0.05 -0.93
CA PRO A 71 2.09 -0.49 -2.27
C PRO A 71 3.57 -0.54 -2.60
N TRP A 72 4.28 0.51 -2.24
CA TRP A 72 5.71 0.55 -2.42
C TRP A 72 6.43 -0.44 -1.50
N LEU A 73 6.00 -0.52 -0.23
CA LEU A 73 6.58 -1.45 0.73
C LEU A 73 6.31 -2.92 0.35
N LEU A 74 5.14 -3.22 -0.22
CA LEU A 74 4.83 -4.56 -0.72
C LEU A 74 5.69 -4.93 -1.93
N ARG A 75 6.00 -3.96 -2.81
CA ARG A 75 6.92 -4.17 -3.92
C ARG A 75 8.31 -4.54 -3.38
N GLU A 76 8.86 -3.70 -2.51
CA GLU A 76 10.20 -3.87 -1.96
C GLU A 76 10.31 -5.12 -1.06
N GLY A 77 9.39 -5.22 -0.09
CA GLY A 77 9.27 -6.35 0.84
C GLY A 77 8.85 -7.65 0.18
N GLY A 78 8.23 -7.62 -1.00
CA GLY A 78 7.92 -8.80 -1.81
C GLY A 78 9.18 -9.46 -2.40
N HIS A 79 10.21 -8.66 -2.70
CA HIS A 79 11.52 -9.18 -3.09
C HIS A 79 12.27 -9.76 -1.87
N VAL A 80 12.21 -9.08 -0.72
CA VAL A 80 12.89 -9.52 0.52
C VAL A 80 12.22 -10.75 1.16
N SER A 81 10.89 -10.78 1.24
CA SER A 81 10.13 -11.91 1.80
C SER A 81 10.34 -13.19 1.00
N MET A 82 10.58 -13.07 -0.31
CA MET A 82 10.90 -14.22 -1.14
C MET A 82 12.21 -14.87 -0.70
N THR A 83 13.24 -14.08 -0.42
CA THR A 83 14.53 -14.57 0.07
C THR A 83 14.39 -15.31 1.41
N VAL A 84 13.68 -14.72 2.37
CA VAL A 84 13.48 -15.33 3.71
C VAL A 84 12.69 -16.63 3.65
N VAL A 85 11.64 -16.71 2.82
CA VAL A 85 10.86 -17.94 2.64
C VAL A 85 11.70 -19.02 1.96
N THR A 86 12.56 -18.68 0.99
CA THR A 86 13.45 -19.64 0.34
C THR A 86 14.58 -20.14 1.24
N GLU A 87 14.97 -19.39 2.27
CA GLU A 87 15.96 -19.82 3.26
C GLU A 87 15.42 -20.88 4.23
N ARG A 88 14.10 -20.86 4.51
CA ARG A 88 13.47 -21.79 5.48
C ARG A 88 12.65 -22.91 4.85
N LEU A 89 12.17 -22.76 3.62
CA LEU A 89 11.44 -23.79 2.87
C LEU A 89 12.24 -24.27 1.67
N SER A 90 12.07 -25.55 1.30
CA SER A 90 12.65 -26.04 0.04
C SER A 90 12.14 -25.21 -1.14
N GLN A 91 13.05 -24.90 -2.08
CA GLN A 91 12.83 -23.98 -3.20
C GLN A 91 11.54 -24.29 -3.97
N THR A 92 11.19 -25.56 -4.15
CA THR A 92 9.98 -26.01 -4.85
C THR A 92 8.69 -25.70 -4.08
N LYS A 93 8.66 -25.87 -2.75
CA LYS A 93 7.47 -25.58 -1.93
C LYS A 93 7.21 -24.08 -1.85
N ALA A 94 8.27 -23.28 -1.70
CA ALA A 94 8.18 -21.82 -1.74
C ALA A 94 7.61 -21.32 -3.07
N LEU A 95 8.02 -21.92 -4.19
CA LEU A 95 7.55 -21.56 -5.54
C LEU A 95 6.06 -21.82 -5.74
N LEU A 96 5.53 -22.91 -5.17
CA LEU A 96 4.11 -23.28 -5.24
C LEU A 96 3.23 -22.44 -4.31
N LEU A 97 3.73 -22.11 -3.10
CA LEU A 97 2.97 -21.36 -2.10
C LEU A 97 2.84 -19.87 -2.47
N ARG A 98 3.84 -19.31 -3.15
CA ARG A 98 3.88 -17.89 -3.53
C ARG A 98 2.64 -17.39 -4.30
N PRO A 99 2.20 -18.01 -5.41
CA PRO A 99 1.00 -17.55 -6.11
C PRO A 99 -0.27 -17.64 -5.25
N VAL A 100 -0.37 -18.62 -4.33
CA VAL A 100 -1.50 -18.73 -3.41
C VAL A 100 -1.56 -17.54 -2.46
N VAL A 101 -0.43 -17.16 -1.85
CA VAL A 101 -0.35 -15.98 -0.98
C VAL A 101 -0.68 -14.70 -1.73
N MET A 102 -0.16 -14.54 -2.95
CA MET A 102 -0.46 -13.37 -3.79
C MET A 102 -1.95 -13.30 -4.14
N LEU A 103 -2.57 -14.44 -4.46
CA LEU A 103 -4.00 -14.51 -4.77
C LEU A 103 -4.86 -14.10 -3.56
N ILE A 104 -4.52 -14.59 -2.36
CA ILE A 104 -5.18 -14.17 -1.12
C ILE A 104 -5.02 -12.66 -0.93
N GLY A 105 -3.83 -12.11 -1.17
CA GLY A 105 -3.55 -10.67 -1.14
C GLY A 105 -4.46 -9.87 -2.08
N VAL A 106 -4.59 -10.30 -3.34
CA VAL A 106 -5.50 -9.69 -4.33
C VAL A 106 -6.95 -9.69 -3.82
N VAL A 107 -7.44 -10.83 -3.32
CA VAL A 107 -8.83 -10.94 -2.87
C VAL A 107 -9.09 -10.02 -1.69
N ILE A 108 -8.23 -10.04 -0.68
CA ILE A 108 -8.38 -9.19 0.51
C ILE A 108 -8.32 -7.71 0.12
N SER A 109 -7.32 -7.30 -0.67
CA SER A 109 -7.18 -5.89 -1.07
C SER A 109 -8.34 -5.42 -1.93
N ALA A 110 -8.86 -6.26 -2.83
CA ALA A 110 -10.01 -5.92 -3.66
C ALA A 110 -11.31 -5.79 -2.84
N VAL A 111 -11.52 -6.66 -1.85
CA VAL A 111 -12.67 -6.56 -0.95
C VAL A 111 -12.60 -5.28 -0.13
N ILE A 112 -11.43 -4.94 0.41
CA ILE A 112 -11.24 -3.69 1.17
C ILE A 112 -11.43 -2.48 0.25
N PHE A 113 -10.89 -2.50 -0.97
CA PHE A 113 -11.11 -1.44 -1.96
C PHE A 113 -12.59 -1.19 -2.21
N HIS A 114 -13.37 -2.25 -2.42
CA HIS A 114 -14.81 -2.12 -2.62
C HIS A 114 -15.52 -1.55 -1.39
N ARG A 115 -15.23 -2.08 -0.19
CA ARG A 115 -15.87 -1.63 1.06
C ARG A 115 -15.53 -0.17 1.39
N THR A 116 -14.27 0.20 1.26
CA THR A 116 -13.79 1.57 1.50
C THR A 116 -14.29 2.53 0.43
N GLY A 117 -14.43 2.08 -0.82
CA GLY A 117 -15.01 2.87 -1.91
C GLY A 117 -16.49 3.19 -1.66
N VAL A 118 -17.29 2.20 -1.27
CA VAL A 118 -18.70 2.41 -0.90
C VAL A 118 -18.80 3.36 0.30
N ALA A 119 -18.05 3.11 1.37
CA ALA A 119 -18.07 3.98 2.55
C ALA A 119 -17.68 5.44 2.23
N THR A 120 -16.67 5.63 1.37
CA THR A 120 -16.26 6.97 0.93
C THR A 120 -17.33 7.64 0.08
N TRP A 121 -18.04 6.88 -0.74
CA TRP A 121 -19.15 7.37 -1.55
C TRP A 121 -20.36 7.77 -0.72
N ASP A 122 -20.71 6.96 0.29
CA ASP A 122 -21.79 7.26 1.23
C ASP A 122 -21.48 8.56 1.99
N LEU A 123 -20.24 8.72 2.48
CA LEU A 123 -19.75 9.95 3.13
C LEU A 123 -19.82 11.19 2.22
N TYR A 124 -19.61 11.01 0.92
CA TYR A 124 -19.75 12.09 -0.06
C TYR A 124 -21.21 12.51 -0.24
N GLN A 125 -22.14 11.55 -0.23
CA GLN A 125 -23.58 11.82 -0.38
C GLN A 125 -24.20 12.42 0.89
N ASP A 126 -23.83 11.92 2.07
CA ASP A 126 -24.37 12.38 3.34
C ASP A 126 -23.83 13.76 3.73
N GLY A 127 -22.75 14.23 3.10
CA GLY A 127 -22.13 15.52 3.39
C GLY A 127 -21.63 15.62 4.83
N THR A 128 -21.34 14.47 5.45
CA THR A 128 -20.98 14.38 6.87
C THR A 128 -19.73 15.21 7.15
N ILE A 129 -19.88 16.18 8.04
CA ILE A 129 -18.79 17.04 8.49
C ILE A 129 -18.21 16.41 9.76
N LEU A 130 -16.89 16.23 9.78
CA LEU A 130 -16.21 15.76 10.97
C LEU A 130 -16.21 16.87 12.03
N PHE A 131 -16.89 16.66 13.16
CA PHE A 131 -16.89 17.58 14.30
C PHE A 131 -15.62 17.39 15.16
N ARG A 132 -14.44 17.69 14.60
CA ARG A 132 -13.18 17.79 15.35
C ARG A 132 -12.72 19.24 15.50
N THR A 133 -11.57 19.47 16.12
CA THR A 133 -11.00 20.82 16.38
C THR A 133 -10.93 21.66 15.10
N ILE A 134 -10.77 21.00 13.95
CA ILE A 134 -10.83 21.59 12.61
C ILE A 134 -12.05 21.00 11.90
N LYS A 135 -13.00 21.86 11.48
CA LYS A 135 -14.18 21.45 10.71
C LYS A 135 -13.80 21.32 9.24
N PHE A 136 -13.73 20.10 8.73
CA PHE A 136 -13.49 19.83 7.31
C PHE A 136 -14.36 18.64 6.83
N PRO A 137 -14.63 18.54 5.52
CA PRO A 137 -15.41 17.42 4.98
C PRO A 137 -14.65 16.10 5.16
N GLU A 138 -15.29 15.10 5.76
CA GLU A 138 -14.66 13.81 6.09
C GLU A 138 -14.14 13.06 4.85
N PHE A 139 -14.81 13.25 3.71
CA PHE A 139 -14.42 12.71 2.41
C PHE A 139 -12.97 13.02 2.00
N TRP A 140 -12.44 14.20 2.37
CA TRP A 140 -11.08 14.63 1.99
C TRP A 140 -9.96 13.78 2.60
N ILE A 141 -10.29 13.02 3.65
CA ILE A 141 -9.35 12.11 4.30
C ILE A 141 -9.64 10.67 3.90
N TRP A 142 -10.90 10.31 3.78
CA TRP A 142 -11.30 8.92 3.51
C TRP A 142 -10.94 8.44 2.10
N TRP A 143 -10.84 9.31 1.10
CA TRP A 143 -10.51 8.93 -0.28
C TRP A 143 -9.15 8.23 -0.44
N VAL A 144 -8.19 8.50 0.46
CA VAL A 144 -6.86 7.89 0.38
C VAL A 144 -6.91 6.38 0.65
N MET A 145 -7.92 5.91 1.38
CA MET A 145 -8.11 4.48 1.67
C MET A 145 -8.44 3.65 0.42
N PRO A 146 -9.52 3.95 -0.34
CA PRO A 146 -9.78 3.24 -1.60
C PRO A 146 -8.67 3.50 -2.61
N PHE A 147 -8.05 4.69 -2.63
CA PHE A 147 -6.92 4.95 -3.52
C PHE A 147 -5.72 4.02 -3.23
N GLY A 148 -5.26 3.94 -1.98
CA GLY A 148 -4.16 3.06 -1.59
C GLY A 148 -4.49 1.57 -1.80
N MET A 149 -5.74 1.17 -1.53
CA MET A 149 -6.19 -0.22 -1.72
C MET A 149 -6.32 -0.62 -3.20
N LEU A 150 -6.64 0.33 -4.07
CA LEU A 150 -6.59 0.12 -5.52
C LEU A 150 -5.15 -0.14 -5.98
N LEU A 151 -4.21 0.71 -5.55
CA LEU A 151 -2.79 0.53 -5.86
C LEU A 151 -2.24 -0.79 -5.31
N MET A 152 -2.62 -1.16 -4.08
CA MET A 152 -2.31 -2.46 -3.48
C MET A 152 -2.78 -3.61 -4.36
N THR A 153 -4.04 -3.56 -4.81
CA THR A 153 -4.65 -4.62 -5.63
C THR A 153 -3.92 -4.79 -6.95
N ILE A 154 -3.59 -3.69 -7.63
CA ILE A 154 -2.80 -3.72 -8.86
C ILE A 154 -1.40 -4.31 -8.59
N GLN A 155 -0.76 -3.94 -7.50
CA GLN A 155 0.56 -4.44 -7.13
C GLN A 155 0.55 -5.95 -6.84
N PHE A 156 -0.43 -6.44 -6.09
CA PHE A 156 -0.61 -7.89 -5.86
C PHE A 156 -0.87 -8.65 -7.15
N LEU A 157 -1.67 -8.10 -8.08
CA LEU A 157 -1.90 -8.70 -9.39
C LEU A 157 -0.59 -8.82 -10.20
N ARG A 158 0.24 -7.76 -10.22
CA ARG A 158 1.56 -7.82 -10.87
C ARG A 158 2.42 -8.93 -10.28
N MET A 159 2.53 -8.97 -8.95
CA MET A 159 3.35 -9.98 -8.25
C MET A 159 2.80 -11.41 -8.43
N LEU A 160 1.48 -11.58 -8.55
CA LEU A 160 0.85 -12.85 -8.89
C LEU A 160 1.25 -13.31 -10.30
N THR A 161 1.13 -12.44 -11.31
CA THR A 161 1.48 -12.80 -12.69
C THR A 161 2.95 -13.21 -12.84
N GLU A 162 3.86 -12.52 -12.15
CA GLU A 162 5.27 -12.88 -12.12
C GLU A 162 5.51 -14.22 -11.40
N SER A 163 4.83 -14.46 -10.29
CA SER A 163 4.94 -15.71 -9.54
C SER A 163 4.45 -16.92 -10.34
N VAL A 164 3.32 -16.78 -11.03
CA VAL A 164 2.77 -17.83 -11.91
C VAL A 164 3.72 -18.10 -13.08
N ARG A 165 4.29 -17.06 -13.70
CA ARG A 165 5.28 -17.21 -14.78
C ARG A 165 6.54 -17.96 -14.34
N ASN A 166 7.02 -17.68 -13.12
CA ASN A 166 8.20 -18.35 -12.59
C ASN A 166 7.91 -19.84 -12.29
N LEU A 167 6.71 -20.14 -11.78
CA LEU A 167 6.26 -21.50 -11.54
C LEU A 167 6.13 -22.30 -12.85
N THR A 168 5.51 -21.73 -13.88
CA THR A 168 5.35 -22.41 -15.17
C THR A 168 6.69 -22.67 -15.86
N ALA A 169 7.63 -21.73 -15.78
CA ALA A 169 9.00 -21.91 -16.28
C ALA A 169 9.73 -23.06 -15.56
N HIS A 170 9.64 -23.13 -14.24
CA HIS A 170 10.26 -24.21 -13.46
C HIS A 170 9.69 -25.59 -13.81
N LEU A 171 8.37 -25.70 -13.96
CA LEU A 171 7.71 -26.95 -14.36
C LEU A 171 8.07 -27.37 -15.79
N ALA A 172 8.28 -26.41 -16.70
CA ALA A 172 8.72 -26.70 -18.06
C ALA A 172 10.15 -27.27 -18.08
N HIS A 173 11.07 -26.73 -17.27
CA HIS A 173 12.43 -27.26 -17.15
C HIS A 173 12.47 -28.62 -16.45
N ALA A 174 11.63 -28.86 -15.45
CA ALA A 174 11.53 -30.16 -14.77
C ALA A 174 11.01 -31.28 -15.67
N LYS A 175 10.29 -30.94 -16.75
CA LYS A 175 9.70 -31.90 -17.70
C LYS A 175 10.56 -32.16 -18.94
N ALA A 176 11.71 -31.48 -19.11
CA ALA A 176 12.60 -31.72 -20.24
C ALA A 176 13.23 -33.13 -20.13
N PRO A 177 12.98 -34.05 -21.08
CA PRO A 177 13.59 -35.37 -21.08
C PRO A 177 15.10 -35.25 -21.31
N ARG A 178 15.89 -36.03 -20.55
CA ARG A 178 17.31 -36.28 -20.83
C ARG A 178 17.47 -37.03 -22.15
#